data_AF-A0A962V6P0-F1
#
_entry.id   AF-A0A962V6P0-F1
#
_cell.length_a   1.000
_cell.length_b   1.000
_cell.length_c   1.000
_cell.angle_alpha   90.00
_cell.angle_beta   90.00
_cell.angle_gamma   90.00
#
_symmetry.space_group_name_H-M   'P 1'
#
loop_
_entity.id
_entity.type
_entity.pdbx_description
1 polymer ?
#
loop_
_entity_poly.entity_id
_entity_poly.type
_entity_poly.pdbx_seq_one_letter_code
_entity_poly.pdbx_strand_id
1 'polypeptide(L)'
;MLIFVRLIERITGSVGLIAAWVVVPLVGATVYEVFARYVLNAPTLWAYEVGYMAMGTNFLLGMALTLREGAHIRIDVLYSRFGPKTKALVNLFGYTVLLLPTACWLSLHLWDYAYGAYLSGETSGESAWNPVVWPFRLVFFSGFLLLAAQGIVEVIKTLYILSGKPLPERAA
;
A
#
# COMPACT_ATOMS: atom_id res chain seq x y z
N MET A 1 -11.84 -8.21 19.95
CA MET A 1 -12.11 -8.12 18.50
C MET A 1 -12.29 -6.67 18.02
N LEU A 2 -13.23 -5.89 18.57
CA LEU A 2 -13.46 -4.49 18.14
C LEU A 2 -12.28 -3.53 18.40
N ILE A 3 -11.50 -3.75 19.47
CA ILE A 3 -10.30 -2.94 19.76
C ILE A 3 -9.23 -3.19 18.69
N PHE A 4 -9.02 -4.46 18.33
CA PHE A 4 -8.07 -4.86 17.29
C PHE A 4 -8.43 -4.25 15.93
N VAL A 5 -9.69 -4.34 15.51
CA VAL A 5 -10.16 -3.72 14.26
C VAL A 5 -9.88 -2.21 14.25
N ARG A 6 -10.27 -1.49 15.31
CA ARG A 6 -10.06 -0.04 15.41
C ARG A 6 -8.58 0.34 15.43
N LEU A 7 -7.73 -0.45 16.07
CA LEU A 7 -6.29 -0.21 16.10
C LEU A 7 -5.70 -0.28 14.69
N ILE A 8 -5.99 -1.36 13.96
CA ILE A 8 -5.49 -1.54 12.59
C ILE A 8 -6.03 -0.45 11.67
N GLU A 9 -7.33 -0.14 11.73
CA GLU A 9 -7.90 0.93 10.90
C GLU A 9 -7.26 2.29 11.16
N ARG A 10 -6.92 2.60 12.42
CA ARG A 10 -6.23 3.85 12.78
C ARG A 10 -4.81 3.88 12.25
N ILE A 11 -4.07 2.77 12.36
CA ILE A 11 -2.73 2.64 11.78
C ILE A 11 -2.82 2.80 10.26
N THR A 12 -3.73 2.10 9.60
CA THR A 12 -3.98 2.21 8.15
C THR A 12 -4.31 3.64 7.73
N GLY A 13 -5.15 4.35 8.50
CA GLY A 13 -5.47 5.75 8.24
C GLY A 13 -4.26 6.69 8.38
N SER A 14 -3.45 6.48 9.43
CA SER A 14 -2.27 7.30 9.71
C SER A 14 -1.19 7.09 8.65
N VAL A 15 -0.95 5.84 8.24
CA VAL A 15 -0.02 5.50 7.15
C VAL A 15 -0.51 6.02 5.82
N GLY A 16 -1.83 5.96 5.57
CA GLY A 16 -2.43 6.55 4.37
C GLY A 16 -2.27 8.07 4.30
N LEU A 17 -2.31 8.78 5.43
CA LEU A 17 -2.01 10.21 5.48
C LEU A 17 -0.53 10.49 5.16
N ILE A 18 0.39 9.67 5.69
CA ILE A 18 1.82 9.76 5.34
C ILE A 18 2.00 9.54 3.83
N ALA A 19 1.34 8.52 3.26
CA ALA A 19 1.37 8.25 1.82
C ALA A 19 0.91 9.47 1.01
N ALA A 20 -0.20 10.11 1.40
CA ALA A 20 -0.70 11.31 0.73
C ALA A 20 0.33 12.46 0.74
N TRP A 21 1.07 12.64 1.83
CA TRP A 21 2.12 13.66 1.92
C TRP A 21 3.34 13.36 1.05
N VAL A 22 3.63 12.09 0.71
CA VAL A 22 4.73 11.69 -0.19
C VAL A 22 4.52 12.22 -1.61
N VAL A 23 3.29 12.52 -2.01
CA VAL A 23 2.99 13.14 -3.31
C VAL A 23 3.61 14.54 -3.43
N VAL A 24 3.74 15.28 -2.33
CA VAL A 24 4.30 16.64 -2.33
C VAL A 24 5.77 16.66 -2.80
N PRO A 25 6.71 15.91 -2.19
CA PRO A 25 8.09 15.84 -2.68
C PRO A 25 8.19 15.20 -4.07
N LEU A 26 7.31 14.25 -4.42
CA LEU A 26 7.26 13.67 -5.77
C LEU A 26 6.97 14.74 -6.83
N VAL A 27 5.92 15.54 -6.63
CA VAL A 27 5.54 16.62 -7.54
C VAL A 27 6.63 17.68 -7.58
N GLY A 28 7.17 18.06 -6.41
CA GLY A 28 8.27 19.02 -6.32
C GLY A 28 9.51 18.59 -7.10
N ALA A 29 9.95 17.33 -6.93
CA ALA A 29 11.07 16.75 -7.65
C ALA A 29 10.82 16.74 -9.18
N THR A 30 9.61 16.35 -9.59
CA THR A 30 9.23 16.27 -11.00
C THR A 30 9.20 17.65 -11.66
N VAL A 31 8.56 18.63 -11.00
CA VAL A 31 8.49 20.01 -11.50
C VAL A 31 9.88 20.63 -11.59
N TYR A 32 10.71 20.42 -10.57
CA TYR A 32 12.08 20.89 -10.57
C TYR A 32 12.91 20.27 -11.71
N GLU A 33 12.80 18.97 -11.93
CA GLU A 33 13.51 18.29 -13.03
C GLU A 33 13.10 18.83 -14.40
N VAL A 34 11.79 19.00 -14.63
CA VAL A 34 11.29 19.57 -15.89
C VAL A 34 11.83 20.99 -16.08
N PHE A 35 11.79 21.82 -15.05
CA PHE A 35 12.34 23.17 -15.12
C PHE A 35 13.85 23.18 -15.38
N ALA A 36 14.62 22.41 -14.61
CA ALA A 36 16.07 22.35 -14.71
C ALA A 36 16.52 21.83 -16.09
N ARG A 37 15.84 20.80 -16.61
CA ARG A 37 16.14 20.21 -17.91
C ARG A 37 15.79 21.12 -19.07
N TYR A 38 14.58 21.68 -19.09
CA TYR A 38 14.08 22.39 -20.27
C TYR A 38 14.32 23.90 -20.25
N VAL A 39 14.45 24.51 -19.07
CA VAL A 39 14.68 25.95 -18.94
C VAL A 39 16.16 26.24 -18.68
N LEU A 40 16.80 25.48 -17.79
CA LEU A 40 18.20 25.70 -17.41
C LEU A 40 19.21 24.90 -18.24
N ASN A 41 18.76 23.97 -19.09
CA ASN A 41 19.60 22.99 -19.79
C ASN A 41 20.55 22.23 -18.85
N ALA A 42 20.13 22.00 -17.59
CA ALA A 42 20.91 21.39 -16.53
C ALA A 42 20.09 20.27 -15.86
N PRO A 43 20.02 19.07 -16.46
CA PRO A 43 19.26 17.95 -15.91
C PRO A 43 19.82 17.50 -14.55
N THR A 44 18.95 17.05 -13.65
CA THR A 44 19.39 16.61 -12.32
C THR A 44 19.74 15.13 -12.30
N LEU A 45 20.63 14.75 -11.38
CA LEU A 45 21.04 13.36 -11.21
C LEU A 45 20.08 12.57 -10.30
N TRP A 46 19.31 13.25 -9.45
CA TRP A 46 18.57 12.65 -8.33
C TRP A 46 17.05 12.57 -8.58
N ALA A 47 16.49 13.42 -9.44
CA ALA A 47 15.03 13.54 -9.54
C ALA A 47 14.35 12.28 -10.07
N TYR A 48 15.04 11.50 -10.92
CA TYR A 48 14.54 10.22 -11.40
C TYR A 48 14.30 9.24 -10.24
N GLU A 49 15.32 9.05 -9.39
CA GLU A 49 15.27 8.17 -8.21
C GLU A 49 14.20 8.60 -7.22
N VAL A 50 14.22 9.89 -6.85
CA VAL A 50 13.22 10.45 -5.95
C VAL A 50 11.82 10.27 -6.52
N GLY A 51 11.66 10.44 -7.84
CA GLY A 51 10.39 10.27 -8.53
C GLY A 51 9.84 8.85 -8.41
N TYR A 52 10.58 7.85 -8.87
CA TYR A 52 10.07 6.48 -8.85
C TYR A 52 9.95 5.92 -7.41
N MET A 53 10.89 6.27 -6.52
CA MET A 53 10.83 5.83 -5.12
C MET A 53 9.63 6.46 -4.41
N ALA A 54 9.42 7.77 -4.54
CA ALA A 54 8.27 8.43 -3.91
C ALA A 54 6.94 7.94 -4.49
N MET A 55 6.86 7.73 -5.81
CA MET A 55 5.67 7.16 -6.46
C MET A 55 5.37 5.74 -5.94
N GLY A 56 6.40 4.88 -5.87
CA GLY A 56 6.28 3.53 -5.32
C GLY A 56 5.86 3.54 -3.85
N THR A 57 6.46 4.42 -3.03
CA THR A 57 6.11 4.59 -1.62
C THR A 57 4.66 5.03 -1.45
N ASN A 58 4.22 6.03 -2.22
CA ASN A 58 2.84 6.50 -2.19
C ASN A 58 1.85 5.37 -2.52
N PHE A 59 2.13 4.60 -3.57
CA PHE A 59 1.29 3.46 -3.95
C PHE A 59 1.25 2.41 -2.83
N LEU A 60 2.42 1.93 -2.39
CA LEU A 60 2.53 0.80 -1.46
C LEU A 60 1.92 1.07 -0.08
N LEU A 61 2.15 2.27 0.46
CA LEU A 61 1.56 2.69 1.73
C LEU A 61 0.06 2.99 1.59
N GLY A 62 -0.37 3.46 0.41
CA GLY A 62 -1.77 3.76 0.10
C GLY A 62 -2.65 2.51 -0.12
N MET A 63 -2.09 1.37 -0.52
CA MET A 63 -2.87 0.16 -0.85
C MET A 63 -3.80 -0.28 0.30
N ALA A 64 -3.29 -0.30 1.54
CA ALA A 64 -4.11 -0.70 2.68
C ALA A 64 -5.26 0.30 2.96
N LEU A 65 -5.02 1.59 2.79
CA LEU A 65 -6.07 2.62 2.90
C LEU A 65 -7.13 2.42 1.81
N THR A 66 -6.70 2.19 0.56
CA THR A 66 -7.60 1.89 -0.56
C THR A 66 -8.43 0.64 -0.31
N LEU A 67 -7.89 -0.37 0.38
CA LEU A 67 -8.63 -1.56 0.79
C LEU A 67 -9.68 -1.22 1.86
N ARG A 68 -9.29 -0.47 2.89
CA ARG A 68 -10.18 0.00 3.97
C ARG A 68 -11.38 0.80 3.45
N GLU A 69 -11.14 1.68 2.47
CA GLU A 69 -12.20 2.49 1.86
C GLU A 69 -13.00 1.73 0.78
N GLY A 70 -12.56 0.54 0.40
CA GLY A 70 -13.20 -0.24 -0.67
C GLY A 70 -13.01 0.36 -2.06
N ALA A 71 -12.04 1.26 -2.23
CA ALA A 71 -11.77 2.02 -3.45
C ALA A 71 -10.91 1.28 -4.49
N HIS A 72 -10.56 0.02 -4.24
CA HIS A 72 -9.93 -0.82 -5.27
C HIS A 72 -10.88 -0.99 -6.45
N ILE A 73 -10.34 -0.92 -7.67
CA ILE A 73 -11.10 -1.15 -8.89
C ILE A 73 -11.70 -2.57 -8.84
N ARG A 74 -13.02 -2.67 -8.98
CA ARG A 74 -13.78 -3.92 -9.00
C ARG A 74 -14.48 -4.06 -10.33
N ILE A 75 -14.58 -5.29 -10.83
CA ILE A 75 -15.38 -5.60 -12.02
C ILE A 75 -16.79 -5.96 -11.53
N ASP A 76 -17.72 -5.01 -11.64
CA ASP A 76 -19.03 -5.11 -10.97
C ASP A 76 -20.16 -5.73 -11.82
N VAL A 77 -19.87 -6.33 -12.97
CA VAL A 77 -20.91 -6.82 -13.90
C VAL A 77 -21.82 -7.89 -13.27
N LEU A 78 -21.23 -8.86 -12.57
CA LEU A 78 -21.98 -9.87 -11.80
C LEU A 78 -22.18 -9.46 -10.34
N TYR A 79 -21.18 -8.81 -9.74
CA TYR A 79 -21.18 -8.47 -8.32
C TYR A 79 -22.34 -7.54 -7.94
N SER A 80 -22.70 -6.59 -8.81
CA SER A 80 -23.81 -5.66 -8.58
C SER A 80 -25.15 -6.37 -8.37
N ARG A 81 -25.38 -7.51 -9.05
CA ARG A 81 -26.63 -8.29 -8.99
C ARG A 81 -26.75 -9.20 -7.76
N PHE A 82 -25.66 -9.38 -7.02
CA PHE A 82 -25.64 -10.28 -5.87
C PHE A 82 -26.31 -9.67 -4.63
N GLY A 83 -27.05 -10.51 -3.90
CA GLY A 83 -27.59 -10.14 -2.58
C GLY A 83 -26.48 -9.95 -1.53
N PRO A 84 -26.79 -9.32 -0.38
CA PRO A 84 -25.79 -9.00 0.64
C PRO A 84 -24.98 -10.20 1.15
N LYS A 85 -25.63 -11.36 1.33
CA LYS A 85 -24.98 -12.60 1.78
C LYS A 85 -24.00 -13.15 0.74
N THR A 86 -24.38 -13.16 -0.53
CA THR A 86 -23.53 -13.64 -1.63
C THR A 86 -22.32 -12.72 -1.80
N LYS A 87 -22.51 -11.39 -1.72
CA LYS A 87 -21.41 -10.42 -1.73
C LYS A 87 -20.42 -10.67 -0.59
N ALA A 88 -20.92 -10.92 0.62
CA ALA A 88 -20.08 -11.25 1.77
C ALA A 88 -19.32 -12.57 1.57
N LEU A 89 -19.94 -13.63 1.03
CA LEU A 89 -19.24 -14.88 0.74
C LEU A 89 -18.13 -14.71 -0.31
N VAL A 90 -18.40 -13.97 -1.38
CA VAL A 90 -17.40 -13.68 -2.42
C VAL A 90 -16.23 -12.88 -1.84
N ASN A 91 -16.51 -11.85 -1.04
CA ASN A 91 -15.47 -11.07 -0.36
C ASN A 91 -14.66 -11.94 0.60
N LEU A 92 -15.32 -12.79 1.39
CA LEU A 92 -14.66 -13.69 2.34
C LEU A 92 -13.70 -14.64 1.62
N PHE A 93 -14.14 -15.23 0.52
CA PHE A 93 -13.30 -16.09 -0.32
C PHE A 93 -12.13 -15.30 -0.90
N GLY A 94 -12.39 -14.15 -1.52
CA GLY A 94 -11.34 -13.31 -2.11
C GLY A 94 -10.29 -12.86 -1.10
N TYR A 95 -10.72 -12.43 0.09
CA TYR A 95 -9.78 -12.03 1.14
C TYR A 95 -9.00 -13.20 1.72
N THR A 96 -9.64 -14.34 1.97
CA THR A 96 -9.01 -15.47 2.67
C THR A 96 -8.16 -16.34 1.75
N VAL A 97 -8.57 -16.54 0.50
CA VAL A 97 -7.91 -17.47 -0.45
C VAL A 97 -6.94 -16.73 -1.36
N LEU A 98 -7.24 -15.50 -1.75
CA LEU A 98 -6.39 -14.74 -2.67
C LEU A 98 -5.54 -13.72 -1.93
N LEU A 99 -6.17 -12.76 -1.23
CA LEU A 99 -5.45 -11.61 -0.67
C LEU A 99 -4.50 -12.00 0.47
N LEU A 100 -4.99 -12.69 1.51
CA LEU A 100 -4.18 -12.98 2.69
C LEU A 100 -2.98 -13.89 2.40
N PRO A 101 -3.13 -15.01 1.67
CA PRO A 101 -1.98 -15.88 1.39
C PRO A 101 -0.92 -15.16 0.55
N THR A 102 -1.33 -14.39 -0.45
CA THR A 102 -0.40 -13.65 -1.31
C THR A 102 0.28 -12.50 -0.57
N ALA A 103 -0.49 -11.70 0.20
CA ALA A 103 0.06 -10.58 0.95
C ALA A 103 1.03 -11.04 2.06
N CYS A 104 0.69 -12.11 2.78
CA CYS A 104 1.59 -12.69 3.79
C CYS A 104 2.85 -13.27 3.16
N TRP A 105 2.72 -14.05 2.08
CA TRP A 105 3.86 -14.65 1.38
C TRP A 105 4.81 -13.58 0.83
N LEU A 106 4.26 -12.54 0.19
CA LEU A 106 5.04 -11.40 -0.29
C LEU A 106 5.72 -10.65 0.86
N SER A 107 5.00 -10.38 1.95
CA SER A 107 5.59 -9.69 3.10
C SER A 107 6.82 -10.44 3.65
N LEU A 108 6.77 -11.77 3.77
CA LEU A 108 7.93 -12.54 4.23
C LEU A 108 9.14 -12.41 3.29
N HIS A 109 8.93 -12.55 1.97
CA HIS A 109 10.05 -12.45 1.01
C HIS A 109 10.57 -11.02 0.85
N LEU A 110 9.69 -10.02 0.99
CA LEU A 110 10.08 -8.61 0.93
C LEU A 110 10.93 -8.19 2.14
N TRP A 111 10.77 -8.85 3.29
CA TRP A 111 11.69 -8.67 4.41
C TRP A 111 13.10 -9.12 4.05
N ASP A 112 13.25 -10.36 3.57
CA ASP A 112 14.55 -10.91 3.17
C ASP A 112 15.19 -10.08 2.06
N TYR A 113 14.37 -9.60 1.11
CA TYR A 113 14.80 -8.72 0.03
C TYR A 113 15.33 -7.36 0.53
N ALA A 114 14.66 -6.75 1.52
CA ALA A 114 15.10 -5.51 2.14
C ALA A 114 16.34 -5.71 3.02
N TYR A 115 16.37 -6.81 3.79
CA TYR A 115 17.48 -7.14 4.68
C TYR A 115 18.75 -7.48 3.90
N GLY A 116 18.63 -8.23 2.79
CA GLY A 116 19.74 -8.49 1.88
C GLY A 116 20.34 -7.22 1.28
N ALA A 117 19.49 -6.26 0.89
CA ALA A 117 19.95 -4.95 0.40
C ALA A 117 20.69 -4.14 1.48
N TYR A 118 20.20 -4.22 2.72
CA TYR A 118 20.84 -3.56 3.86
C TYR A 118 22.24 -4.14 4.14
N LEU A 119 22.37 -5.47 4.16
CA LEU A 119 23.65 -6.14 4.42
C LEU A 119 24.68 -5.93 3.30
N SER A 120 24.24 -5.94 2.04
CA SER A 120 25.11 -5.78 0.88
C SER A 120 25.48 -4.31 0.59
N GLY A 121 24.78 -3.35 1.21
CA GLY A 121 24.93 -1.93 0.86
C GLY A 121 24.47 -1.64 -0.57
N GLU A 122 23.48 -2.40 -1.05
CA GLU A 122 23.00 -2.29 -2.43
C GLU A 122 22.54 -0.87 -2.74
N THR A 123 22.86 -0.42 -3.96
CA THR A 123 22.51 0.89 -4.50
C THR A 123 21.61 0.70 -5.72
N SER A 124 20.83 1.73 -6.05
CA SER A 124 19.79 1.65 -7.10
C SER A 124 20.26 1.13 -8.46
N GLY A 125 21.45 1.54 -8.93
CA GLY A 125 21.97 1.29 -10.27
C GLY A 125 21.28 2.09 -11.39
N GLU A 126 20.25 2.89 -11.11
CA GLU A 126 19.39 3.48 -12.15
C GLU A 126 19.80 4.91 -12.57
N SER A 127 20.62 5.58 -11.75
CA SER A 127 21.07 6.95 -12.01
C SER A 127 22.49 7.18 -11.49
N ALA A 128 23.11 8.29 -11.92
CA ALA A 128 24.41 8.70 -11.40
C ALA A 128 24.38 9.08 -9.91
N TRP A 129 23.21 9.43 -9.36
CA TRP A 129 23.08 9.70 -7.92
C TRP A 129 23.19 8.41 -7.09
N ASN A 130 22.71 7.30 -7.64
CA ASN A 130 22.88 5.94 -7.14
C ASN A 130 22.67 5.76 -5.62
N PRO A 131 21.51 6.17 -5.05
CA PRO A 131 21.25 6.07 -3.62
C PRO A 131 21.17 4.62 -3.12
N VAL A 132 21.35 4.45 -1.80
CA VAL A 132 21.10 3.18 -1.12
C VAL A 132 19.61 2.79 -1.22
N VAL A 133 19.33 1.55 -1.60
CA VAL A 133 17.95 1.10 -1.96
C VAL A 133 17.20 0.44 -0.79
N TRP A 134 17.90 -0.02 0.24
CA TRP A 134 17.27 -0.74 1.36
C TRP A 134 16.11 0.02 2.05
N PRO A 135 16.12 1.36 2.23
CA PRO A 135 15.00 2.06 2.86
C PRO A 135 13.73 1.96 2.01
N PHE A 136 13.87 2.05 0.69
CA PHE A 136 12.75 1.89 -0.24
C PHE A 136 12.22 0.46 -0.24
N ARG A 137 13.08 -0.57 -0.18
CA ARG A 137 12.65 -1.97 -0.05
C ARG A 137 11.91 -2.26 1.26
N LEU A 138 12.25 -1.58 2.36
CA LEU A 138 11.47 -1.67 3.60
C LEU A 138 10.05 -1.10 3.45
N VAL A 139 9.85 -0.13 2.56
CA VAL A 139 8.50 0.35 2.24
C VAL A 139 7.67 -0.76 1.58
N PHE A 140 8.30 -1.63 0.79
CA PHE A 140 7.61 -2.75 0.14
C PHE A 140 7.12 -3.72 1.21
N PHE A 141 8.02 -4.11 2.12
CA PHE A 141 7.69 -4.94 3.27
C PHE A 141 6.54 -4.35 4.10
N SER A 142 6.67 -3.08 4.51
CA SER A 142 5.67 -2.44 5.38
C SER A 142 4.32 -2.23 4.69
N GLY A 143 4.30 -1.90 3.39
CA GLY A 143 3.07 -1.78 2.60
C GLY A 143 2.29 -3.09 2.53
N PHE A 144 2.96 -4.21 2.20
CA PHE A 144 2.32 -5.52 2.15
C PHE A 144 1.94 -6.07 3.52
N LEU A 145 2.75 -5.81 4.55
CA LEU A 145 2.42 -6.17 5.94
C LEU A 145 1.13 -5.46 6.40
N LEU A 146 1.01 -4.17 6.10
CA LEU A 146 -0.18 -3.39 6.44
C LEU A 146 -1.39 -3.82 5.60
N LEU A 147 -1.19 -4.17 4.32
CA LEU A 147 -2.24 -4.73 3.47
C LEU A 147 -2.76 -6.06 4.02
N ALA A 148 -1.88 -6.95 4.48
CA ALA A 148 -2.26 -8.21 5.12
C ALA A 148 -3.05 -7.96 6.42
N ALA A 149 -2.58 -7.05 7.27
CA ALA A 149 -3.28 -6.67 8.50
C ALA A 149 -4.69 -6.10 8.22
N GLN A 150 -4.81 -5.21 7.23
CA GLN A 150 -6.11 -4.68 6.79
C GLN A 150 -6.99 -5.77 6.18
N GLY A 151 -6.41 -6.72 5.44
CA GLY A 151 -7.12 -7.89 4.92
C GLY A 151 -7.78 -8.73 6.01
N ILE A 152 -7.10 -8.93 7.14
CA ILE A 152 -7.66 -9.63 8.32
C ILE A 152 -8.87 -8.85 8.86
N VAL A 153 -8.78 -7.52 8.93
CA VAL A 153 -9.89 -6.66 9.35
C VAL A 153 -11.10 -6.80 8.42
N GLU A 154 -10.89 -6.81 7.11
CA GLU A 154 -11.99 -6.99 6.14
C GLU A 154 -12.62 -8.39 6.21
N VAL A 155 -11.83 -9.44 6.49
CA VAL A 155 -12.36 -10.78 6.80
C VAL A 155 -13.26 -10.74 8.03
N ILE A 156 -12.79 -10.12 9.13
CA ILE A 156 -13.57 -10.00 10.37
C ILE A 156 -14.89 -9.26 10.08
N LYS A 157 -14.86 -8.11 9.42
CA LYS A 157 -16.08 -7.36 9.06
C LYS A 157 -17.05 -8.21 8.22
N THR A 158 -16.52 -8.96 7.26
CA THR A 158 -17.33 -9.84 6.42
C THR A 158 -18.01 -10.96 7.23
N LEU A 159 -17.32 -11.53 8.22
CA LEU A 159 -17.91 -12.51 9.14
C LEU A 159 -19.01 -11.90 10.03
N TYR A 160 -18.88 -10.63 10.44
CA TYR A 160 -19.94 -9.91 11.17
C TYR A 160 -21.20 -9.75 10.31
N ILE A 161 -21.04 -9.40 9.03
CA ILE A 161 -22.16 -9.29 8.07
C ILE A 161 -22.88 -10.63 7.92
N LEU A 162 -22.12 -11.73 7.76
CA LEU A 162 -22.70 -13.08 7.64
C LEU A 162 -23.40 -13.53 8.93
N SER A 163 -22.93 -13.08 10.09
CA SER A 163 -23.51 -13.37 11.40
C SER A 163 -24.71 -12.49 11.77
N GLY A 164 -25.07 -11.50 10.93
CA GLY A 164 -26.16 -10.54 11.23
C GLY A 164 -25.86 -9.58 12.39
N LYS A 165 -24.59 -9.42 12.77
CA LYS A 165 -24.18 -8.49 13.84
C LYS A 165 -23.93 -7.09 13.27
N PRO A 166 -24.16 -6.02 14.05
CA PRO A 166 -23.85 -4.67 13.61
C PRO A 166 -22.35 -4.52 13.33
N LEU A 167 -22.01 -3.77 12.27
CA LEU A 167 -20.63 -3.51 11.90
C LEU A 167 -19.91 -2.69 12.98
N PRO A 168 -18.60 -2.93 13.20
CA PRO A 168 -17.78 -2.03 14.00
C PRO A 168 -17.83 -0.62 13.42
N GLU A 169 -18.06 0.39 14.26
CA GLU A 169 -17.94 1.79 13.87
C GLU A 169 -16.49 2.06 13.41
N ARG A 170 -16.33 2.67 12.22
CA ARG A 170 -15.02 2.95 11.64
C ARG A 170 -14.24 3.90 12.54
N ALA A 171 -12.96 3.61 12.78
CA ALA A 171 -12.09 4.57 13.44
C ALA A 171 -11.87 5.78 12.53
N ALA A 172 -12.14 6.99 13.04
CA ALA A 172 -11.87 8.26 12.37
C ALA A 172 -10.36 8.50 12.17
#